data_AF-A0A673KP69-F1
#
_entry.id   AF-A0A673KP69-F1
#
_cell.length_a   1.000
_cell.length_b   1.000
_cell.length_c   1.000
_cell.angle_alpha   90.00
_cell.angle_beta   90.00
_cell.angle_gamma   90.00
#
_symmetry.space_group_name_H-M   'P 1'
#
loop_
_entity.id
_entity.type
_entity.pdbx_description
1 polymer ?
#
loop_
_entity_poly.entity_id
_entity_poly.type
_entity_poly.pdbx_seq_one_letter_code
_entity_poly.pdbx_strand_id
1 'polypeptide(L)'
;MASGSAGSRVSCGRDLSCVPEVADTLAAVAKLGFDFLCMPLFHPRFRREYERDPAKSRPGAQTRSDLLLCGRDWNTLIVGKLSPWIETDSELTTERRNSEAALVQELNFCAYLGLPAFMIPLRGPHCANLARILLNHIHTGHHSCMFWIRVPLLAPEDTREDLIENESFKQMDDGSNDEKTWAWWHSFRTLCDYNKRICLAIEIEADLPSDTLIDKWLGEPIKAAILPTSIFLTNKKGFPVLSKAHQRIIFRLFKLEAQFIFTGENRHNEKDLRSYLQYLEYLNQNRPAPNAYEHFAKGYEDYLQSPLQPLMDNLESQTYEVFEKDPIKYSQYQQAVYRCLLDRVPEEQMETNVQVLMVLGAGRGPLVNASLRAAKQAKRKLRVYAVEKNPNAVVTLENWKFEEWGDQVTVVSCDMREWTAPEKADIIVSELLGSFGDNELSPECLDGAQHFLKDDGISIPCSYTSFLAPLSSSKLYNEVRGCRERDKDPECHFETPYVVRLHNFHQLADPKPCFTFVHPTTAINFKYFVVAVFVAHNVSIKPETHSPGMFSWFPILFPLKQPISLSCGDNVSVRFWRCNHGKKVWYEWAVTEPVCSAIHNPAGRSYTIGL
;
A
#
# COMPACT_ATOMS: atom_id res chain seq x y z
N MET A 1 0.30 32.27 13.64
CA MET A 1 -1.16 32.04 13.65
C MET A 1 -1.39 30.63 13.14
N ALA A 2 -1.65 29.71 14.06
CA ALA A 2 -1.90 28.30 13.76
C ALA A 2 -3.29 28.18 13.13
N SER A 3 -3.36 27.80 11.85
CA SER A 3 -4.61 27.36 11.23
C SER A 3 -5.02 26.06 11.91
N GLY A 4 -6.19 26.07 12.56
CA GLY A 4 -6.81 24.86 13.10
C GLY A 4 -6.89 23.77 12.04
N SER A 5 -6.69 22.52 12.46
CA SER A 5 -6.80 21.34 11.60
C SER A 5 -8.19 21.28 10.95
N ALA A 6 -8.31 21.77 9.71
CA ALA A 6 -9.43 21.43 8.87
C ALA A 6 -9.37 19.91 8.65
N GLY A 7 -10.30 19.16 9.26
CA GLY A 7 -10.45 17.74 8.97
C GLY A 7 -10.57 17.56 7.45
N SER A 8 -9.82 16.62 6.88
CA SER A 8 -9.86 16.32 5.44
C SER A 8 -11.31 16.13 5.00
N ARG A 9 -11.82 17.06 4.19
CA ARG A 9 -13.20 17.02 3.66
C ARG A 9 -13.33 15.80 2.74
N VAL A 10 -14.35 14.98 2.96
CA VAL A 10 -14.62 13.81 2.11
C VAL A 10 -15.15 14.30 0.76
N SER A 11 -14.49 13.90 -0.34
CA SER A 11 -14.95 14.25 -1.68
C SER A 11 -16.19 13.44 -2.05
N CYS A 12 -17.29 14.14 -2.33
CA CYS A 12 -18.60 13.52 -2.55
C CYS A 12 -19.23 13.95 -3.89
N GLY A 13 -19.71 12.98 -4.66
CA GLY A 13 -20.44 13.20 -5.91
C GLY A 13 -21.92 12.87 -5.82
N ARG A 14 -22.72 13.49 -6.68
CA ARG A 14 -24.13 13.15 -6.87
C ARG A 14 -24.31 12.39 -8.17
N ASP A 15 -24.95 11.22 -8.13
CA ASP A 15 -25.30 10.45 -9.32
C ASP A 15 -26.76 10.69 -9.74
N LEU A 16 -26.95 11.15 -10.99
CA LEU A 16 -28.27 11.38 -11.59
C LEU A 16 -28.40 10.64 -12.92
N SER A 17 -29.63 10.22 -13.24
CA SER A 17 -29.99 9.67 -14.55
C SER A 17 -30.92 10.60 -15.34
N CYS A 18 -31.39 11.68 -14.72
CA CYS A 18 -32.22 12.71 -15.34
C CYS A 18 -31.58 14.08 -15.09
N VAL A 19 -31.18 14.76 -16.17
CA VAL A 19 -30.57 16.10 -16.13
C VAL A 19 -31.22 16.93 -17.23
N PRO A 20 -32.35 17.61 -16.94
CA PRO A 20 -33.04 18.47 -17.91
C PRO A 20 -32.12 19.61 -18.38
N GLU A 21 -31.60 20.39 -17.44
CA GLU A 21 -30.70 21.52 -17.70
C GLU A 21 -29.37 21.33 -16.98
N VAL A 22 -28.25 21.31 -17.72
CA VAL A 22 -26.92 20.95 -17.16
C VAL A 22 -26.48 21.96 -16.11
N ALA A 23 -26.43 23.23 -16.48
CA ALA A 23 -25.88 24.29 -15.63
C ALA A 23 -26.68 24.44 -14.34
N ASP A 24 -28.01 24.46 -14.45
CA ASP A 24 -28.91 24.56 -13.30
C ASP A 24 -28.80 23.33 -12.38
N THR A 25 -28.73 22.13 -12.97
CA THR A 25 -28.57 20.90 -12.18
C THR A 25 -27.23 20.89 -11.45
N LEU A 26 -26.14 21.26 -12.12
CA LEU A 26 -24.82 21.34 -11.51
C LEU A 26 -24.80 22.37 -10.37
N ALA A 27 -25.40 23.55 -10.58
CA ALA A 27 -25.53 24.57 -9.55
C ALA A 27 -26.37 24.10 -8.35
N ALA A 28 -27.47 23.37 -8.59
CA ALA A 28 -28.29 22.78 -7.54
C ALA A 28 -27.52 21.72 -6.74
N VAL A 29 -26.77 20.85 -7.41
CA VAL A 29 -25.92 19.82 -6.80
C VAL A 29 -24.82 20.46 -5.95
N ALA A 30 -24.15 21.51 -6.46
CA ALA A 30 -23.16 22.26 -5.71
C ALA A 30 -23.75 22.95 -4.47
N LYS A 31 -24.97 23.51 -4.58
CA LYS A 31 -25.69 24.12 -3.45
C LYS A 31 -26.00 23.13 -2.32
N LEU A 32 -26.19 21.85 -2.66
CA LEU A 32 -26.38 20.77 -1.69
C LEU A 32 -25.06 20.36 -0.98
N GLY A 33 -23.91 20.78 -1.52
CA GLY A 33 -22.58 20.52 -0.94
C GLY A 33 -21.79 19.40 -1.60
N PHE A 34 -22.28 18.84 -2.71
CA PHE A 34 -21.53 17.86 -3.51
C PHE A 34 -20.43 18.56 -4.32
N ASP A 35 -19.31 17.86 -4.52
CA ASP A 35 -18.14 18.35 -5.24
C ASP A 35 -18.20 18.08 -6.75
N PHE A 36 -18.95 17.05 -7.17
CA PHE A 36 -19.11 16.70 -8.59
C PHE A 36 -20.45 16.01 -8.89
N LEU A 37 -20.79 15.94 -10.17
CA LEU A 37 -22.02 15.34 -10.70
C LEU A 37 -21.69 14.19 -11.67
N CYS A 38 -22.21 13.00 -11.39
CA CYS A 38 -22.23 11.89 -12.35
C CYS A 38 -23.51 12.00 -13.19
N MET A 39 -23.40 12.14 -14.51
CA MET A 39 -24.55 12.28 -15.39
C MET A 39 -24.37 11.66 -16.78
N PRO A 40 -25.47 11.28 -17.47
CA PRO A 40 -25.41 10.82 -18.85
C PRO A 40 -24.94 11.94 -19.79
N LEU A 41 -23.98 11.65 -20.65
CA LEU A 41 -23.54 12.58 -21.70
C LEU A 41 -24.52 12.62 -22.88
N PHE A 42 -25.24 11.52 -23.08
CA PHE A 42 -26.35 11.39 -24.03
C PHE A 42 -27.60 11.06 -23.24
N HIS A 43 -28.77 11.47 -23.74
CA HIS A 43 -30.02 11.16 -23.05
C HIS A 43 -30.18 9.63 -22.92
N PRO A 44 -30.36 9.07 -21.72
CA PRO A 44 -30.21 7.63 -21.49
C PRO A 44 -31.29 6.76 -22.14
N ARG A 45 -32.41 7.36 -22.59
CA ARG A 45 -33.45 6.67 -23.38
C ARG A 45 -33.32 6.89 -24.89
N PHE A 46 -32.38 7.73 -25.34
CA PHE A 46 -32.18 8.04 -26.75
C PHE A 46 -31.33 6.96 -27.40
N ARG A 47 -31.98 5.84 -27.78
CA ARG A 47 -31.36 4.78 -28.58
C ARG A 47 -31.03 5.29 -29.98
N ARG A 48 -29.84 4.93 -30.46
CA ARG A 48 -29.26 5.39 -31.73
C ARG A 48 -29.01 4.17 -32.63
N GLU A 49 -29.36 4.32 -33.91
CA GLU A 49 -29.16 3.31 -34.95
C GLU A 49 -28.01 3.77 -35.85
N TYR A 50 -27.14 2.85 -36.27
CA TYR A 50 -25.93 3.14 -37.05
C TYR A 50 -25.84 2.32 -38.35
N GLU A 51 -26.65 1.27 -38.48
CA GLU A 51 -26.64 0.38 -39.65
C GLU A 51 -27.81 0.66 -40.59
N ARG A 52 -29.03 0.86 -40.05
CA ARG A 52 -30.27 0.83 -40.85
C ARG A 52 -30.98 2.17 -41.01
N ASP A 53 -31.33 2.50 -42.24
CA ASP A 53 -32.22 3.61 -42.55
C ASP A 53 -33.71 3.27 -42.23
N PRO A 54 -34.54 4.29 -41.92
CA PRO A 54 -34.24 5.72 -41.90
C PRO A 54 -33.63 6.20 -40.57
N ALA A 55 -33.62 5.35 -39.54
CA ALA A 55 -33.24 5.75 -38.18
C ALA A 55 -31.77 6.16 -38.05
N LYS A 56 -30.87 5.52 -38.82
CA LYS A 56 -29.46 5.92 -38.95
C LYS A 56 -29.28 7.38 -39.37
N SER A 57 -30.17 7.86 -40.23
CA SER A 57 -30.12 9.22 -40.80
C SER A 57 -30.94 10.23 -39.99
N ARG A 58 -31.22 9.96 -38.70
CA ARG A 58 -31.99 10.86 -37.83
C ARG A 58 -31.31 12.25 -37.78
N PRO A 59 -32.03 13.34 -38.16
CA PRO A 59 -31.46 14.68 -38.18
C PRO A 59 -31.32 15.27 -36.77
N GLY A 60 -30.58 16.38 -36.67
CA GLY A 60 -30.41 17.14 -35.43
C GLY A 60 -29.17 16.76 -34.62
N ALA A 61 -28.96 17.48 -33.51
CA ALA A 61 -27.86 17.22 -32.60
C ALA A 61 -28.08 15.89 -31.87
N GLN A 62 -27.04 15.05 -31.81
CA GLN A 62 -27.12 13.74 -31.16
C GLN A 62 -27.15 13.85 -29.62
N THR A 63 -26.64 14.96 -29.08
CA THR A 63 -26.73 15.32 -27.67
C THR A 63 -26.59 16.84 -27.47
N ARG A 64 -26.62 17.28 -26.21
CA ARG A 64 -26.44 18.67 -25.77
C ARG A 64 -25.04 19.20 -26.09
N SER A 65 -24.93 20.52 -26.26
CA SER A 65 -23.65 21.17 -26.58
C SER A 65 -22.73 21.24 -25.36
N ASP A 66 -21.44 21.09 -25.63
CA ASP A 66 -20.31 21.41 -24.74
C ASP A 66 -20.32 22.84 -24.21
N LEU A 67 -20.81 23.80 -24.99
CA LEU A 67 -20.88 25.22 -24.62
C LEU A 67 -21.81 25.53 -23.43
N LEU A 68 -22.58 24.53 -22.96
CA LEU A 68 -23.42 24.67 -21.78
C LEU A 68 -22.63 24.82 -20.48
N LEU A 69 -21.36 24.41 -20.45
CA LEU A 69 -20.46 24.61 -19.32
C LEU A 69 -19.10 25.10 -19.82
N CYS A 70 -18.33 25.77 -18.96
CA CYS A 70 -16.95 26.10 -19.28
C CYS A 70 -16.06 24.85 -19.24
N GLY A 71 -14.93 24.86 -19.96
CA GLY A 71 -14.01 23.71 -20.00
C GLY A 71 -13.58 23.24 -18.62
N ARG A 72 -13.28 24.16 -17.69
CA ARG A 72 -12.93 23.84 -16.31
C ARG A 72 -14.01 23.00 -15.61
N ASP A 73 -15.28 23.37 -15.75
CA ASP A 73 -16.37 22.66 -15.08
C ASP A 73 -16.52 21.24 -15.64
N TRP A 74 -16.36 21.04 -16.96
CA TRP A 74 -16.27 19.70 -17.56
C TRP A 74 -15.06 18.91 -17.01
N ASN A 75 -13.89 19.55 -16.91
CA ASN A 75 -12.65 18.90 -16.49
C ASN A 75 -12.62 18.54 -14.99
N THR A 76 -13.44 19.18 -14.15
CA THR A 76 -13.34 19.00 -12.69
C THR A 76 -14.64 18.56 -12.01
N LEU A 77 -15.81 18.86 -12.56
CA LEU A 77 -17.09 18.71 -11.86
C LEU A 77 -18.01 17.64 -12.46
N ILE A 78 -17.70 17.11 -13.64
CA ILE A 78 -18.58 16.16 -14.34
C ILE A 78 -17.91 14.80 -14.49
N VAL A 79 -18.61 13.75 -14.06
CA VAL A 79 -18.30 12.35 -14.39
C VAL A 79 -19.33 11.88 -15.41
N GLY A 80 -18.87 11.45 -16.59
CA GLY A 80 -19.77 10.94 -17.62
C GLY A 80 -20.29 9.55 -17.28
N LYS A 81 -21.47 9.19 -17.77
CA LYS A 81 -22.06 7.84 -17.60
C LYS A 81 -22.40 7.24 -18.95
N LEU A 82 -22.09 5.95 -19.10
CA LEU A 82 -22.51 5.16 -20.25
C LEU A 82 -24.04 5.05 -20.29
N SER A 83 -24.62 5.25 -21.49
CA SER A 83 -26.07 5.04 -21.68
C SER A 83 -26.47 3.59 -21.36
N PRO A 84 -27.57 3.37 -20.63
CA PRO A 84 -27.91 2.06 -20.10
C PRO A 84 -28.38 1.04 -21.15
N TRP A 85 -28.68 1.46 -22.38
CA TRP A 85 -29.08 0.54 -23.44
C TRP A 85 -27.90 -0.04 -24.23
N ILE A 86 -26.68 0.47 -24.02
CA ILE A 86 -25.48 0.00 -24.70
C ILE A 86 -25.10 -1.36 -24.08
N GLU A 87 -25.17 -2.40 -24.89
CA GLU A 87 -24.86 -3.79 -24.52
C GLU A 87 -23.95 -4.40 -25.59
N THR A 88 -22.65 -4.17 -25.45
CA THR A 88 -21.64 -4.58 -26.44
C THR A 88 -21.43 -6.08 -26.52
N ASP A 89 -21.91 -6.83 -25.53
CA ASP A 89 -21.76 -8.27 -25.46
C ASP A 89 -23.12 -8.98 -25.72
N SER A 90 -24.12 -8.26 -26.26
CA SER A 90 -25.41 -8.84 -26.67
C SER A 90 -25.21 -9.96 -27.69
N GLU A 91 -25.95 -11.06 -27.54
CA GLU A 91 -26.00 -12.16 -28.51
C GLU A 91 -26.60 -11.69 -29.86
N LEU A 92 -27.50 -10.71 -29.82
CA LEU A 92 -28.13 -10.15 -31.01
C LEU A 92 -27.14 -9.26 -31.78
N THR A 93 -26.68 -9.75 -32.93
CA THR A 93 -25.66 -9.07 -33.76
C THR A 93 -25.98 -7.60 -34.06
N THR A 94 -27.24 -7.26 -34.34
CA THR A 94 -27.63 -5.87 -34.62
C THR A 94 -27.58 -4.99 -33.38
N GLU A 95 -27.96 -5.50 -32.21
CA GLU A 95 -27.83 -4.75 -30.94
C GLU A 95 -26.37 -4.57 -30.55
N ARG A 96 -25.58 -5.64 -30.69
CA ARG A 96 -24.15 -5.63 -30.45
C ARG A 96 -23.47 -4.55 -31.28
N ARG A 97 -23.58 -4.59 -32.60
CA ARG A 97 -22.94 -3.60 -33.50
C ARG A 97 -23.38 -2.16 -33.25
N ASN A 98 -24.68 -1.92 -33.00
CA ASN A 98 -25.16 -0.60 -32.63
C ASN A 98 -24.59 -0.13 -31.28
N SER A 99 -24.47 -1.04 -30.30
CA SER A 99 -23.85 -0.76 -29.00
C SER A 99 -22.36 -0.48 -29.12
N GLU A 100 -21.63 -1.19 -29.98
CA GLU A 100 -20.21 -0.91 -30.25
C GLU A 100 -20.03 0.51 -30.79
N ALA A 101 -20.80 0.89 -31.80
CA ALA A 101 -20.76 2.23 -32.40
C ALA A 101 -21.17 3.31 -31.39
N ALA A 102 -22.20 3.05 -30.59
CA ALA A 102 -22.65 3.96 -29.54
C ALA A 102 -21.61 4.14 -28.42
N LEU A 103 -20.97 3.07 -27.97
CA LEU A 103 -19.91 3.12 -26.97
C LEU A 103 -18.74 3.97 -27.46
N VAL A 104 -18.26 3.72 -28.69
CA VAL A 104 -17.18 4.52 -29.29
C VAL A 104 -17.58 6.00 -29.37
N GLN A 105 -18.82 6.30 -29.75
CA GLN A 105 -19.32 7.68 -29.79
C GLN A 105 -19.30 8.34 -28.40
N GLU A 106 -19.81 7.67 -27.37
CA GLU A 106 -19.86 8.24 -26.01
C GLU A 106 -18.46 8.42 -25.40
N LEU A 107 -17.56 7.47 -25.63
CA LEU A 107 -16.16 7.55 -25.22
C LEU A 107 -15.42 8.70 -25.92
N ASN A 108 -15.60 8.85 -27.23
CA ASN A 108 -14.99 9.95 -27.97
C ASN A 108 -15.54 11.31 -27.53
N PHE A 109 -16.83 11.41 -27.23
CA PHE A 109 -17.41 12.65 -26.71
C PHE A 109 -16.94 12.96 -25.28
N CYS A 110 -16.78 11.94 -24.43
CA CYS A 110 -16.14 12.08 -23.13
C CYS A 110 -14.71 12.64 -23.25
N ALA A 111 -13.92 12.13 -24.20
CA ALA A 111 -12.58 12.65 -24.47
C ALA A 111 -12.60 14.08 -25.00
N TYR A 112 -13.53 14.40 -25.91
CA TYR A 112 -13.73 15.76 -26.44
C TYR A 112 -14.04 16.78 -25.34
N LEU A 113 -14.91 16.44 -24.39
CA LEU A 113 -15.23 17.29 -23.24
C LEU A 113 -14.09 17.37 -22.20
N GLY A 114 -13.09 16.48 -22.29
CA GLY A 114 -11.97 16.42 -21.35
C GLY A 114 -12.39 15.97 -19.95
N LEU A 115 -13.37 15.07 -19.81
CA LEU A 115 -13.88 14.69 -18.50
C LEU A 115 -12.81 13.99 -17.63
N PRO A 116 -12.79 14.22 -16.31
CA PRO A 116 -11.87 13.57 -15.38
C PRO A 116 -12.12 12.07 -15.28
N ALA A 117 -13.39 11.65 -15.31
CA ALA A 117 -13.77 10.25 -15.28
C ALA A 117 -15.03 9.93 -16.09
N PHE A 118 -15.14 8.67 -16.51
CA PHE A 118 -16.30 8.10 -17.19
C PHE A 118 -16.69 6.76 -16.55
N MET A 119 -17.96 6.65 -16.14
CA MET A 119 -18.49 5.49 -15.43
C MET A 119 -19.13 4.47 -16.38
N ILE A 120 -18.71 3.22 -16.27
CA ILE A 120 -19.16 2.09 -17.09
C ILE A 120 -19.61 0.96 -16.15
N PRO A 121 -20.88 0.51 -16.21
CA PRO A 121 -21.33 -0.61 -15.38
C PRO A 121 -20.87 -1.96 -15.93
N LEU A 122 -20.45 -2.88 -15.05
CA LEU A 122 -20.44 -4.31 -15.35
C LEU A 122 -21.75 -4.92 -14.86
N ARG A 123 -22.40 -5.68 -15.75
CA ARG A 123 -23.73 -6.28 -15.51
C ARG A 123 -23.69 -7.79 -15.39
N GLY A 124 -22.53 -8.39 -15.63
CA GLY A 124 -22.40 -9.82 -15.75
C GLY A 124 -20.99 -10.21 -16.18
N PRO A 125 -20.77 -11.52 -16.39
CA PRO A 125 -19.46 -12.06 -16.75
C PRO A 125 -19.08 -11.77 -18.21
N HIS A 126 -20.06 -11.58 -19.09
CA HIS A 126 -19.84 -11.33 -20.52
C HIS A 126 -19.52 -9.85 -20.76
N CYS A 127 -18.23 -9.51 -20.77
CA CYS A 127 -17.73 -8.14 -20.92
C CYS A 127 -16.51 -8.02 -21.83
N ALA A 128 -16.28 -9.03 -22.68
CA ALA A 128 -15.09 -9.12 -23.51
C ALA A 128 -15.06 -8.06 -24.60
N ASN A 129 -16.19 -7.80 -25.24
CA ASN A 129 -16.27 -6.80 -26.29
C ASN A 129 -16.25 -5.38 -25.69
N LEU A 130 -16.90 -5.18 -24.54
CA LEU A 130 -16.78 -3.95 -23.76
C LEU A 130 -15.31 -3.63 -23.44
N ALA A 131 -14.57 -4.60 -22.89
CA ALA A 131 -13.16 -4.47 -22.55
C ALA A 131 -12.31 -4.14 -23.78
N ARG A 132 -12.51 -4.87 -24.89
CA ARG A 132 -11.79 -4.67 -26.16
C ARG A 132 -11.97 -3.24 -26.68
N ILE A 133 -13.20 -2.73 -26.70
CA ILE A 133 -13.50 -1.40 -27.24
C ILE A 133 -12.95 -0.30 -26.32
N LEU A 134 -13.10 -0.46 -25.01
CA LEU A 134 -12.53 0.47 -24.05
C LEU A 134 -11.00 0.54 -24.17
N LEU A 135 -10.33 -0.61 -24.26
CA LEU A 135 -8.88 -0.67 -24.40
C LEU A 135 -8.41 -0.03 -25.70
N ASN A 136 -9.11 -0.29 -26.81
CA ASN A 136 -8.84 0.38 -28.09
C ASN A 136 -8.97 1.90 -27.98
N HIS A 137 -10.00 2.39 -27.29
CA HIS A 137 -10.18 3.83 -27.07
C HIS A 137 -9.04 4.41 -26.22
N ILE A 138 -8.64 3.74 -25.14
CA ILE A 138 -7.53 4.14 -24.27
C ILE A 138 -6.22 4.27 -25.07
N HIS A 139 -5.95 3.36 -26.00
CA HIS A 139 -4.71 3.35 -26.79
C HIS A 139 -4.73 4.30 -28.00
N THR A 140 -5.90 4.63 -28.54
CA THR A 140 -6.01 5.49 -29.73
C THR A 140 -6.20 6.96 -29.38
N GLY A 141 -6.78 7.27 -28.22
CA GLY A 141 -7.06 8.64 -27.77
C GLY A 141 -5.89 9.29 -27.01
N HIS A 142 -5.64 10.58 -27.26
CA HIS A 142 -4.72 11.41 -26.47
C HIS A 142 -5.50 12.16 -25.38
N HIS A 143 -5.86 11.46 -24.31
CA HIS A 143 -6.63 12.03 -23.20
C HIS A 143 -6.29 11.32 -21.88
N SER A 144 -6.55 11.97 -20.75
CA SER A 144 -6.20 11.50 -19.40
C SER A 144 -7.39 10.96 -18.60
N CYS A 145 -8.57 10.85 -19.20
CA CYS A 145 -9.80 10.41 -18.54
C CYS A 145 -9.63 9.06 -17.83
N MET A 146 -10.12 8.95 -16.60
CA MET A 146 -10.18 7.69 -15.85
C MET A 146 -11.49 6.95 -16.14
N PHE A 147 -11.46 5.63 -16.14
CA PHE A 147 -12.65 4.80 -16.36
C PHE A 147 -13.03 4.11 -15.06
N TRP A 148 -14.17 4.52 -14.52
CA TRP A 148 -14.71 3.99 -13.28
C TRP A 148 -15.67 2.84 -13.61
N ILE A 149 -15.21 1.64 -13.37
CA ILE A 149 -15.99 0.44 -13.62
C ILE A 149 -16.91 0.23 -12.42
N ARG A 150 -18.20 0.48 -12.62
CA ARG A 150 -19.23 0.29 -11.60
C ARG A 150 -19.52 -1.19 -11.45
N VAL A 151 -19.23 -1.73 -10.28
CA VAL A 151 -19.47 -3.14 -9.93
C VAL A 151 -20.17 -3.18 -8.57
N PRO A 152 -21.28 -3.92 -8.43
CA PRO A 152 -21.94 -4.09 -7.13
C PRO A 152 -21.17 -5.07 -6.24
N LEU A 153 -21.26 -4.96 -4.91
CA LEU A 153 -20.71 -6.02 -4.04
C LEU A 153 -21.47 -7.32 -4.26
N LEU A 154 -22.80 -7.24 -4.36
CA LEU A 154 -23.69 -8.36 -4.62
C LEU A 154 -24.39 -8.24 -5.98
N ALA A 155 -24.48 -9.34 -6.73
CA ALA A 155 -25.16 -9.32 -8.01
C ALA A 155 -26.67 -9.00 -7.84
N PRO A 156 -27.30 -8.26 -8.77
CA PRO A 156 -28.73 -7.98 -8.72
C PRO A 156 -29.61 -9.23 -8.65
N GLU A 157 -29.20 -10.33 -9.30
CA GLU A 157 -29.94 -11.60 -9.23
C GLU A 157 -29.91 -12.22 -7.82
N ASP A 158 -28.85 -11.96 -7.06
CA ASP A 158 -28.65 -12.50 -5.72
C ASP A 158 -29.27 -11.61 -4.63
N THR A 159 -29.74 -10.41 -4.98
CA THR A 159 -30.41 -9.45 -4.07
C THR A 159 -31.89 -9.28 -4.38
N ARG A 160 -32.44 -10.08 -5.31
CA ARG A 160 -33.87 -10.03 -5.66
C ARG A 160 -34.74 -10.44 -4.47
N GLU A 161 -35.90 -9.82 -4.34
CA GLU A 161 -36.91 -10.30 -3.39
C GLU A 161 -37.40 -11.70 -3.80
N ASP A 162 -37.67 -12.56 -2.82
CA ASP A 162 -38.17 -13.92 -3.04
C ASP A 162 -39.68 -13.92 -3.31
N LEU A 163 -40.07 -13.33 -4.44
CA LEU A 163 -41.47 -13.18 -4.88
C LEU A 163 -41.83 -14.09 -6.07
N ILE A 164 -40.86 -14.82 -6.64
CA ILE A 164 -41.05 -15.65 -7.83
C ILE A 164 -41.35 -17.09 -7.41
N GLU A 165 -42.63 -17.45 -7.34
CA GLU A 165 -43.09 -18.76 -6.80
C GLU A 165 -42.45 -19.98 -7.49
N ASN A 166 -42.25 -19.91 -8.80
CA ASN A 166 -41.71 -21.01 -9.61
C ASN A 166 -40.18 -21.03 -9.68
N GLU A 167 -39.48 -20.13 -8.99
CA GLU A 167 -38.02 -20.09 -8.93
C GLU A 167 -37.54 -19.98 -7.48
N SER A 168 -37.13 -21.11 -6.91
CA SER A 168 -36.54 -21.14 -5.57
C SER A 168 -35.38 -20.16 -5.46
N PHE A 169 -35.49 -19.19 -4.56
CA PHE A 169 -34.37 -18.33 -4.20
C PHE A 169 -33.28 -19.20 -3.60
N LYS A 170 -32.12 -19.27 -4.25
CA LYS A 170 -30.95 -19.93 -3.69
C LYS A 170 -30.47 -19.03 -2.54
N GLN A 171 -30.84 -19.37 -1.31
CA GLN A 171 -30.17 -18.78 -0.14
C GLN A 171 -28.67 -18.91 -0.36
N MET A 172 -27.93 -17.82 -0.13
CA MET A 172 -26.47 -17.83 -0.18
C MET A 172 -25.96 -18.90 0.78
N ASP A 173 -25.52 -20.02 0.21
CA ASP A 173 -24.77 -21.03 0.94
C ASP A 173 -23.31 -20.57 0.97
N ASP A 174 -22.71 -20.60 2.16
CA ASP A 174 -21.57 -19.81 2.65
C ASP A 174 -20.21 -20.13 2.00
N GLY A 175 -20.15 -20.47 0.70
CA GLY A 175 -18.88 -20.87 0.11
C GLY A 175 -18.70 -21.02 -1.41
N SER A 176 -19.71 -20.85 -2.28
CA SER A 176 -19.47 -21.03 -3.74
C SER A 176 -20.06 -20.00 -4.68
N ASN A 177 -21.14 -19.31 -4.29
CA ASN A 177 -21.83 -18.35 -5.17
C ASN A 177 -21.50 -16.88 -4.86
N ASP A 178 -20.68 -16.62 -3.84
CA ASP A 178 -20.52 -15.29 -3.28
C ASP A 178 -19.54 -14.41 -4.07
N GLU A 179 -18.71 -14.98 -4.94
CA GLU A 179 -17.57 -14.26 -5.54
C GLU A 179 -17.81 -13.72 -6.96
N LYS A 180 -19.05 -13.84 -7.46
CA LYS A 180 -19.38 -13.60 -8.88
C LYS A 180 -18.96 -12.20 -9.35
N THR A 181 -19.30 -11.17 -8.59
CA THR A 181 -19.06 -9.76 -8.96
C THR A 181 -17.58 -9.41 -8.97
N TRP A 182 -16.82 -9.95 -8.01
CA TRP A 182 -15.35 -9.84 -8.01
C TRP A 182 -14.75 -10.54 -9.23
N ALA A 183 -15.27 -11.70 -9.62
CA ALA A 183 -14.82 -12.41 -10.82
C ALA A 183 -15.14 -11.64 -12.12
N TRP A 184 -16.26 -10.91 -12.19
CA TRP A 184 -16.56 -10.00 -13.31
C TRP A 184 -15.49 -8.91 -13.41
N TRP A 185 -15.20 -8.24 -12.29
CA TRP A 185 -14.14 -7.22 -12.21
C TRP A 185 -12.77 -7.78 -12.58
N HIS A 186 -12.42 -8.96 -12.06
CA HIS A 186 -11.16 -9.63 -12.33
C HIS A 186 -11.00 -9.99 -13.81
N SER A 187 -12.04 -10.55 -14.43
CA SER A 187 -12.03 -10.87 -15.86
C SER A 187 -11.87 -9.61 -16.71
N PHE A 188 -12.66 -8.56 -16.39
CA PHE A 188 -12.63 -7.30 -17.12
C PHE A 188 -11.26 -6.61 -17.06
N ARG A 189 -10.69 -6.45 -15.86
CA ARG A 189 -9.39 -5.78 -15.69
C ARG A 189 -8.24 -6.60 -16.31
N THR A 190 -8.33 -7.92 -16.30
CA THR A 190 -7.35 -8.81 -16.94
C THR A 190 -7.39 -8.69 -18.45
N LEU A 191 -8.58 -8.67 -19.06
CA LEU A 191 -8.75 -8.41 -20.50
C LEU A 191 -8.20 -7.05 -20.91
N CYS A 192 -8.26 -6.06 -20.01
CA CYS A 192 -7.70 -4.74 -20.22
C CYS A 192 -6.22 -4.62 -19.82
N ASP A 193 -5.52 -5.74 -19.60
CA ASP A 193 -4.11 -5.80 -19.20
C ASP A 193 -3.77 -4.91 -17.99
N TYR A 194 -4.68 -4.91 -17.00
CA TYR A 194 -4.56 -4.15 -15.76
C TYR A 194 -4.26 -2.65 -15.99
N ASN A 195 -4.79 -2.06 -17.05
CA ASN A 195 -4.52 -0.66 -17.41
C ASN A 195 -4.82 0.30 -16.23
N LYS A 196 -3.84 1.12 -15.86
CA LYS A 196 -3.93 2.05 -14.71
C LYS A 196 -5.06 3.09 -14.80
N ARG A 197 -5.60 3.34 -15.99
CA ARG A 197 -6.74 4.25 -16.19
C ARG A 197 -8.08 3.60 -15.86
N ILE A 198 -8.12 2.28 -15.66
CA ILE A 198 -9.31 1.53 -15.29
C ILE A 198 -9.29 1.33 -13.78
N CYS A 199 -10.30 1.87 -13.10
CA CYS A 199 -10.43 1.83 -11.66
C CYS A 199 -11.81 1.31 -11.27
N LEU A 200 -11.93 0.90 -10.02
CA LEU A 200 -13.17 0.33 -9.49
C LEU A 200 -14.03 1.41 -8.83
N ALA A 201 -15.30 1.44 -9.19
CA ALA A 201 -16.36 2.13 -8.46
C ALA A 201 -17.28 1.09 -7.82
N ILE A 202 -17.06 0.78 -6.55
CA ILE A 202 -17.79 -0.27 -5.86
C ILE A 202 -19.16 0.25 -5.42
N GLU A 203 -20.24 -0.45 -5.78
CA GLU A 203 -21.59 -0.14 -5.29
C GLU A 203 -21.90 -0.96 -4.04
N ILE A 204 -22.49 -0.29 -3.04
CA ILE A 204 -22.79 -0.88 -1.74
C ILE A 204 -24.31 -1.10 -1.65
N GLU A 205 -24.73 -2.34 -1.50
CA GLU A 205 -26.13 -2.74 -1.40
C GLU A 205 -26.68 -2.61 0.04
N ALA A 206 -27.99 -2.70 0.21
CA ALA A 206 -28.65 -2.56 1.52
C ALA A 206 -28.33 -3.73 2.46
N ASP A 207 -28.21 -4.94 1.89
CA ASP A 207 -27.74 -6.13 2.58
C ASP A 207 -26.29 -6.38 2.19
N LEU A 208 -25.44 -6.58 3.19
CA LEU A 208 -24.01 -6.76 2.98
C LEU A 208 -23.65 -8.24 2.96
N PRO A 209 -22.68 -8.64 2.12
CA PRO A 209 -22.17 -9.99 2.13
C PRO A 209 -21.33 -10.28 3.38
N SER A 210 -20.85 -11.52 3.48
CA SER A 210 -19.88 -11.94 4.50
C SER A 210 -18.61 -11.08 4.48
N ASP A 211 -17.96 -10.94 5.65
CA ASP A 211 -16.72 -10.17 5.76
C ASP A 211 -15.61 -10.74 4.85
N THR A 212 -15.61 -12.06 4.59
CA THR A 212 -14.67 -12.72 3.66
C THR A 212 -14.82 -12.22 2.23
N LEU A 213 -16.05 -12.02 1.74
CA LEU A 213 -16.28 -11.45 0.42
C LEU A 213 -15.87 -9.97 0.37
N ILE A 214 -16.17 -9.20 1.42
CA ILE A 214 -15.73 -7.81 1.53
C ILE A 214 -14.19 -7.74 1.46
N ASP A 215 -13.50 -8.65 2.15
CA ASP A 215 -12.04 -8.71 2.19
C ASP A 215 -11.41 -9.06 0.84
N LYS A 216 -12.14 -9.67 -0.11
CA LYS A 216 -11.64 -9.87 -1.50
C LYS A 216 -11.40 -8.58 -2.25
N TRP A 217 -12.08 -7.50 -1.87
CA TRP A 217 -11.91 -6.19 -2.48
C TRP A 217 -10.72 -5.42 -1.91
N LEU A 218 -10.08 -5.93 -0.85
CA LEU A 218 -8.81 -5.38 -0.36
C LEU A 218 -7.71 -5.58 -1.41
N GLY A 219 -6.91 -4.54 -1.65
CA GLY A 219 -5.87 -4.55 -2.67
C GLY A 219 -6.35 -4.18 -4.08
N GLU A 220 -7.66 -4.04 -4.30
CA GLU A 220 -8.22 -3.59 -5.57
C GLU A 220 -8.17 -2.05 -5.72
N PRO A 221 -8.06 -1.50 -6.94
CA PRO A 221 -7.94 -0.05 -7.16
C PRO A 221 -9.29 0.67 -7.05
N ILE A 222 -9.90 0.63 -5.86
CA ILE A 222 -11.13 1.37 -5.54
C ILE A 222 -10.85 2.86 -5.59
N LYS A 223 -11.54 3.58 -6.49
CA LYS A 223 -11.50 5.04 -6.57
C LYS A 223 -12.78 5.69 -6.09
N ALA A 224 -13.91 5.00 -6.24
CA ALA A 224 -15.19 5.49 -5.78
C ALA A 224 -16.02 4.41 -5.07
N ALA A 225 -16.88 4.85 -4.17
CA ALA A 225 -17.90 4.01 -3.52
C ALA A 225 -19.27 4.63 -3.75
N ILE A 226 -20.18 3.88 -4.37
CA ILE A 226 -21.53 4.31 -4.69
C ILE A 226 -22.45 3.88 -3.54
N LEU A 227 -23.12 4.86 -2.95
CA LEU A 227 -24.04 4.71 -1.83
C LEU A 227 -25.46 5.06 -2.28
N PRO A 228 -26.32 4.07 -2.57
CA PRO A 228 -27.73 4.31 -2.79
C PRO A 228 -28.39 4.91 -1.54
N THR A 229 -29.27 5.90 -1.70
CA THR A 229 -30.04 6.47 -0.57
C THR A 229 -30.91 5.43 0.14
N SER A 230 -31.20 4.31 -0.52
CA SER A 230 -31.95 3.17 0.02
C SER A 230 -31.24 2.40 1.14
N ILE A 231 -29.91 2.48 1.24
CA ILE A 231 -29.16 1.74 2.28
C ILE A 231 -29.16 2.48 3.64
N PHE A 232 -29.58 3.75 3.65
CA PHE A 232 -29.61 4.56 4.85
C PHE A 232 -30.86 4.25 5.66
N LEU A 233 -30.63 3.86 6.92
CA LEU A 233 -31.65 3.71 7.94
C LEU A 233 -32.07 5.09 8.48
N THR A 234 -33.21 5.14 9.14
CA THR A 234 -33.71 6.38 9.77
C THR A 234 -33.50 6.32 11.28
N ASN A 235 -32.84 7.32 11.86
CA ASN A 235 -32.70 7.41 13.32
C ASN A 235 -33.97 7.98 14.00
N LYS A 236 -34.00 7.99 15.34
CA LYS A 236 -35.13 8.53 16.14
C LYS A 236 -35.51 9.99 15.84
N LYS A 237 -34.62 10.77 15.21
CA LYS A 237 -34.82 12.18 14.84
C LYS A 237 -35.17 12.36 13.35
N GLY A 238 -35.38 11.27 12.62
CA GLY A 238 -35.72 11.30 11.19
C GLY A 238 -34.53 11.55 10.25
N PHE A 239 -33.28 11.44 10.72
CA PHE A 239 -32.08 11.64 9.89
C PHE A 239 -31.53 10.32 9.33
N PRO A 240 -30.95 10.33 8.12
CA PRO A 240 -30.31 9.16 7.53
C PRO A 240 -29.06 8.78 8.32
N VAL A 241 -28.93 7.48 8.63
CA VAL A 241 -27.78 6.87 9.29
C VAL A 241 -27.50 5.48 8.70
N LEU A 242 -26.27 5.00 8.79
CA LEU A 242 -25.89 3.67 8.32
C LEU A 242 -25.85 2.67 9.48
N SER A 243 -26.05 1.38 9.17
CA SER A 243 -25.85 0.30 10.13
C SER A 243 -24.36 0.19 10.54
N LYS A 244 -24.07 -0.53 11.63
CA LYS A 244 -22.69 -0.70 12.09
C LYS A 244 -21.82 -1.45 11.08
N ALA A 245 -22.39 -2.43 10.36
CA ALA A 245 -21.68 -3.15 9.31
C ALA A 245 -21.29 -2.22 8.16
N HIS A 246 -22.21 -1.36 7.70
CA HIS A 246 -21.92 -0.34 6.69
C HIS A 246 -20.86 0.66 7.17
N GLN A 247 -20.96 1.14 8.42
CA GLN A 247 -19.96 2.04 9.00
C GLN A 247 -18.54 1.45 8.93
N ARG A 248 -18.38 0.14 9.17
CA ARG A 248 -17.06 -0.54 9.04
C ARG A 248 -16.49 -0.44 7.62
N ILE A 249 -17.32 -0.69 6.60
CA ILE A 249 -16.91 -0.56 5.19
C ILE A 249 -16.53 0.89 4.87
N ILE A 250 -17.36 1.86 5.28
CA ILE A 250 -17.09 3.28 5.07
C ILE A 250 -15.76 3.71 5.71
N PHE A 251 -15.46 3.26 6.93
CA PHE A 251 -14.17 3.56 7.58
C PHE A 251 -12.97 2.96 6.84
N ARG A 252 -13.11 1.75 6.26
CA ARG A 252 -12.08 1.15 5.39
C ARG A 252 -11.89 2.00 4.13
N LEU A 253 -12.97 2.43 3.50
CA LEU A 253 -12.93 3.29 2.30
C LEU A 253 -12.37 4.69 2.57
N PHE A 254 -12.58 5.26 3.76
CA PHE A 254 -11.92 6.50 4.16
C PHE A 254 -10.40 6.36 4.23
N LYS A 255 -9.88 5.21 4.68
CA LYS A 255 -8.44 4.95 4.66
C LYS A 255 -7.90 4.88 3.24
N LEU A 256 -8.68 4.37 2.30
CA LEU A 256 -8.33 4.33 0.87
C LEU A 256 -8.53 5.67 0.14
N GLU A 257 -9.00 6.70 0.84
CA GLU A 257 -9.32 8.02 0.27
C GLU A 257 -10.27 7.94 -0.95
N ALA A 258 -11.21 6.98 -0.92
CA ALA A 258 -12.20 6.82 -1.97
C ALA A 258 -13.16 8.03 -2.02
N GLN A 259 -13.60 8.37 -3.24
CA GLN A 259 -14.68 9.34 -3.44
C GLN A 259 -16.04 8.67 -3.22
N PHE A 260 -16.99 9.35 -2.59
CA PHE A 260 -18.32 8.78 -2.31
C PHE A 260 -19.36 9.34 -3.26
N ILE A 261 -20.16 8.48 -3.88
CA ILE A 261 -21.15 8.86 -4.88
C ILE A 261 -22.54 8.50 -4.36
N PHE A 262 -23.41 9.48 -4.17
CA PHE A 262 -24.77 9.25 -3.71
C PHE A 262 -25.71 9.07 -4.89
N THR A 263 -26.41 7.92 -4.96
CA THR A 263 -27.37 7.60 -6.03
C THR A 263 -28.78 7.36 -5.49
N GLY A 264 -29.81 7.44 -6.33
CA GLY A 264 -31.21 7.27 -5.95
C GLY A 264 -31.90 8.56 -5.46
N GLU A 265 -33.22 8.51 -5.26
CA GLU A 265 -34.04 9.66 -4.85
C GLU A 265 -33.90 9.98 -3.35
N ASN A 266 -34.38 11.15 -2.92
CA ASN A 266 -34.43 11.43 -1.49
C ASN A 266 -35.50 10.56 -0.82
N ARG A 267 -35.09 9.64 0.06
CA ARG A 267 -36.00 8.79 0.83
C ARG A 267 -36.35 9.34 2.22
N HIS A 268 -35.71 10.42 2.63
CA HIS A 268 -35.92 11.08 3.92
C HIS A 268 -36.59 12.43 3.66
N ASN A 269 -37.84 12.44 3.18
CA ASN A 269 -38.52 13.61 2.62
C ASN A 269 -38.56 14.85 3.53
N GLU A 270 -38.62 14.65 4.84
CA GLU A 270 -38.58 15.74 5.83
C GLU A 270 -37.17 16.36 6.00
N LYS A 271 -36.15 15.75 5.39
CA LYS A 271 -34.76 16.17 5.36
C LYS A 271 -34.32 16.39 3.92
N ASP A 272 -33.31 17.24 3.74
CA ASP A 272 -32.70 17.47 2.44
C ASP A 272 -31.65 16.37 2.11
N LEU A 273 -31.31 16.18 0.83
CA LEU A 273 -30.22 15.31 0.37
C LEU A 273 -28.87 15.67 1.01
N ARG A 274 -28.70 16.92 1.45
CA ARG A 274 -27.54 17.36 2.23
C ARG A 274 -27.37 16.58 3.54
N SER A 275 -28.45 16.03 4.12
CA SER A 275 -28.37 15.26 5.37
C SER A 275 -27.55 13.97 5.25
N TYR A 276 -27.51 13.36 4.06
CA TYR A 276 -26.68 12.18 3.80
C TYR A 276 -25.18 12.55 3.78
N LEU A 277 -24.85 13.70 3.19
CA LEU A 277 -23.49 14.27 3.21
C LEU A 277 -23.05 14.59 4.64
N GLN A 278 -23.90 15.28 5.40
CA GLN A 278 -23.64 15.61 6.80
C GLN A 278 -23.38 14.35 7.65
N TYR A 279 -24.08 13.25 7.37
CA TYR A 279 -23.84 12.00 8.06
C TYR A 279 -22.48 11.39 7.70
N LEU A 280 -22.07 11.44 6.43
CA LEU A 280 -20.74 10.96 6.03
C LEU A 280 -19.61 11.84 6.60
N GLU A 281 -19.80 13.16 6.63
CA GLU A 281 -18.90 14.10 7.31
C GLU A 281 -18.81 13.79 8.81
N TYR A 282 -19.95 13.51 9.46
CA TYR A 282 -19.99 13.07 10.85
C TYR A 282 -19.17 11.79 11.05
N LEU A 283 -19.34 10.77 10.19
CA LEU A 283 -18.54 9.55 10.29
C LEU A 283 -17.04 9.85 10.13
N ASN A 284 -16.66 10.66 9.15
CA ASN A 284 -15.26 11.00 8.92
C ASN A 284 -14.64 11.79 10.09
N GLN A 285 -15.40 12.69 10.73
CA GLN A 285 -14.95 13.42 11.93
C GLN A 285 -14.82 12.53 13.17
N ASN A 286 -15.61 11.46 13.25
CA ASN A 286 -15.62 10.52 14.38
C ASN A 286 -14.78 9.25 14.12
N ARG A 287 -13.93 9.25 13.10
CA ARG A 287 -12.97 8.17 12.88
C ARG A 287 -11.83 8.24 13.90
N PRO A 288 -11.20 7.11 14.25
CA PRO A 288 -10.02 7.12 15.11
C PRO A 288 -8.95 8.08 14.57
N ALA A 289 -8.38 8.90 15.47
CA ALA A 289 -7.29 9.80 15.09
C ALA A 289 -6.06 8.99 14.66
N PRO A 290 -5.30 9.44 13.64
CA PRO A 290 -4.09 8.76 13.23
C PRO A 290 -3.10 8.68 14.40
N ASN A 291 -2.45 7.53 14.57
CA ASN A 291 -1.37 7.40 15.55
C ASN A 291 -0.06 8.02 15.02
N ALA A 292 0.99 8.07 15.85
CA ALA A 292 2.28 8.67 15.46
C ALA A 292 2.90 8.04 14.20
N TYR A 293 2.74 6.72 14.03
CA TYR A 293 3.20 5.99 12.85
C TYR A 293 2.40 6.39 11.61
N GLU A 294 1.07 6.46 11.69
CA GLU A 294 0.21 6.91 10.58
C GLU A 294 0.47 8.38 10.21
N HIS A 295 0.78 9.24 11.18
CA HIS A 295 1.16 10.62 10.93
C HIS A 295 2.50 10.72 10.18
N PHE A 296 3.49 9.92 10.56
CA PHE A 296 4.79 9.87 9.90
C PHE A 296 4.70 9.26 8.49
N ALA A 297 3.92 8.19 8.34
CA ALA A 297 3.79 7.44 7.10
C ALA A 297 2.90 8.11 6.04
N LYS A 298 2.25 9.22 6.39
CA LYS A 298 1.35 9.94 5.49
C LYS A 298 2.11 10.42 4.23
N GLY A 299 1.60 10.04 3.06
CA GLY A 299 2.20 10.31 1.77
C GLY A 299 3.08 9.17 1.24
N TYR A 300 3.36 8.15 2.06
CA TYR A 300 4.14 6.97 1.67
C TYR A 300 3.26 5.74 1.41
N GLU A 301 1.94 5.83 1.57
CA GLU A 301 1.01 4.72 1.39
C GLU A 301 1.12 4.10 -0.02
N ASP A 302 1.53 2.83 -0.08
CA ASP A 302 1.82 2.08 -1.31
C ASP A 302 2.89 2.72 -2.23
N TYR A 303 3.70 3.65 -1.71
CA TYR A 303 4.80 4.26 -2.45
C TYR A 303 6.04 3.35 -2.45
N LEU A 304 6.42 2.86 -3.63
CA LEU A 304 7.56 1.98 -3.82
C LEU A 304 8.88 2.74 -3.72
N GLN A 305 9.78 2.29 -2.84
CA GLN A 305 11.11 2.85 -2.66
C GLN A 305 12.16 1.76 -2.83
N SER A 306 13.30 2.09 -3.42
CA SER A 306 14.46 1.19 -3.42
C SER A 306 14.95 1.01 -1.97
N PRO A 307 15.22 -0.23 -1.51
CA PRO A 307 15.88 -0.44 -0.24
C PRO A 307 17.24 0.26 -0.22
N LEU A 308 17.57 0.91 0.90
CA LEU A 308 18.85 1.57 1.08
C LEU A 308 19.99 0.54 1.06
N GLN A 309 21.17 0.96 0.62
CA GLN A 309 22.39 0.14 0.65
C GLN A 309 23.53 0.90 1.36
N PRO A 310 23.48 1.11 2.69
CA PRO A 310 24.43 1.99 3.39
C PRO A 310 25.89 1.51 3.35
N LEU A 311 26.13 0.22 3.08
CA LEU A 311 27.48 -0.30 2.87
C LEU A 311 28.06 0.15 1.53
N MET A 312 27.29 0.01 0.45
CA MET A 312 27.70 0.36 -0.90
C MET A 312 27.72 1.88 -1.12
N ASP A 313 26.70 2.57 -0.62
CA ASP A 313 26.50 4.01 -0.83
C ASP A 313 26.77 4.81 0.46
N ASN A 314 27.12 6.09 0.31
CA ASN A 314 27.21 7.00 1.45
C ASN A 314 25.89 7.75 1.60
N LEU A 315 25.17 7.47 2.68
CA LEU A 315 23.88 8.11 2.97
C LEU A 315 24.01 9.63 3.10
N GLU A 316 22.95 10.32 2.65
CA GLU A 316 22.80 11.77 2.79
C GLU A 316 22.42 12.16 4.23
N SER A 317 22.74 13.40 4.61
CA SER A 317 22.45 13.93 5.95
C SER A 317 20.95 13.84 6.34
N GLN A 318 20.05 14.11 5.38
CA GLN A 318 18.61 14.05 5.62
C GLN A 318 18.14 12.61 5.91
N THR A 319 18.78 11.60 5.31
CA THR A 319 18.44 10.19 5.56
C THR A 319 18.71 9.82 7.02
N TYR A 320 19.88 10.21 7.55
CA TYR A 320 20.18 10.05 8.98
C TYR A 320 19.19 10.82 9.87
N GLU A 321 18.82 12.04 9.49
CA GLU A 321 17.85 12.84 10.25
C GLU A 321 16.48 12.16 10.35
N VAL A 322 16.04 11.48 9.29
CA VAL A 322 14.80 10.70 9.32
C VAL A 322 14.93 9.52 10.28
N PHE A 323 16.06 8.80 10.27
CA PHE A 323 16.30 7.71 11.22
C PHE A 323 16.33 8.17 12.67
N GLU A 324 16.86 9.36 12.93
CA GLU A 324 17.01 9.95 14.26
C GLU A 324 15.70 10.45 14.86
N LYS A 325 14.67 10.66 14.02
CA LYS A 325 13.33 11.05 14.47
C LYS A 325 12.60 9.97 15.25
N ASP A 326 13.01 8.70 15.15
CA ASP A 326 12.39 7.58 15.87
C ASP A 326 12.93 7.47 17.30
N PRO A 327 12.18 7.91 18.33
CA PRO A 327 12.67 7.86 19.71
C PRO A 327 12.64 6.44 20.27
N ILE A 328 11.77 5.57 19.76
CA ILE A 328 11.55 4.23 20.28
C ILE A 328 12.79 3.38 19.99
N LYS A 329 13.30 3.43 18.75
CA LYS A 329 14.52 2.71 18.34
C LYS A 329 15.68 2.95 19.30
N TYR A 330 16.11 4.19 19.47
CA TYR A 330 17.29 4.49 20.31
C TYR A 330 17.05 4.26 21.80
N SER A 331 15.80 4.37 22.27
CA SER A 331 15.46 4.02 23.66
C SER A 331 15.64 2.52 23.93
N GLN A 332 15.30 1.66 22.97
CA GLN A 332 15.51 0.21 23.08
C GLN A 332 16.99 -0.14 23.08
N TYR A 333 17.78 0.47 22.19
CA TYR A 333 19.24 0.32 22.19
C TYR A 333 19.88 0.79 23.50
N GLN A 334 19.49 1.95 24.02
CA GLN A 334 19.95 2.44 25.33
C GLN A 334 19.63 1.42 26.43
N GLN A 335 18.41 0.87 26.46
CA GLN A 335 18.00 -0.10 27.47
C GLN A 335 18.75 -1.44 27.34
N ALA A 336 19.06 -1.87 26.11
CA ALA A 336 19.87 -3.07 25.86
C ALA A 336 21.30 -2.90 26.38
N VAL A 337 21.95 -1.77 26.05
CA VAL A 337 23.29 -1.44 26.56
C VAL A 337 23.28 -1.32 28.08
N TYR A 338 22.27 -0.66 28.67
CA TYR A 338 22.14 -0.49 30.13
C TYR A 338 22.12 -1.84 30.86
N ARG A 339 21.31 -2.80 30.37
CA ARG A 339 21.24 -4.13 30.97
C ARG A 339 22.54 -4.91 30.78
N CYS A 340 23.11 -4.88 29.58
CA CYS A 340 24.38 -5.53 29.29
C CYS A 340 25.50 -5.04 30.23
N LEU A 341 25.57 -3.74 30.51
CA LEU A 341 26.55 -3.18 31.44
C LEU A 341 26.34 -3.63 32.89
N LEU A 342 25.10 -3.76 33.36
CA LEU A 342 24.80 -4.27 34.70
C LEU A 342 25.15 -5.75 34.84
N ASP A 343 24.87 -6.54 33.81
CA ASP A 343 25.14 -7.99 33.82
C ASP A 343 26.65 -8.27 33.76
N ARG A 344 27.41 -7.47 32.99
CA ARG A 344 28.86 -7.64 32.81
C ARG A 344 29.70 -7.07 33.96
N VAL A 345 29.23 -6.02 34.63
CA VAL A 345 30.00 -5.32 35.68
C VAL A 345 29.25 -5.35 37.02
N PRO A 346 29.63 -6.28 37.91
CA PRO A 346 29.15 -6.33 39.29
C PRO A 346 29.38 -5.02 40.04
N GLU A 347 28.58 -4.79 41.08
CA GLU A 347 28.61 -3.52 41.82
C GLU A 347 29.96 -3.27 42.51
N GLU A 348 30.67 -4.32 42.92
CA GLU A 348 32.00 -4.22 43.53
C GLU A 348 33.08 -3.72 42.57
N GLN A 349 32.85 -3.83 41.26
CA GLN A 349 33.79 -3.45 40.21
C GLN A 349 33.41 -2.14 39.50
N MET A 350 32.38 -1.44 39.99
CA MET A 350 31.84 -0.22 39.39
C MET A 350 32.90 0.83 39.03
N GLU A 351 33.88 1.02 39.92
CA GLU A 351 34.91 2.05 39.78
C GLU A 351 36.18 1.58 39.07
N THR A 352 36.41 0.28 38.97
CA THR A 352 37.67 -0.29 38.48
C THR A 352 37.54 -0.91 37.10
N ASN A 353 36.37 -1.44 36.75
CA ASN A 353 36.12 -2.13 35.49
C ASN A 353 35.58 -1.12 34.46
N VAL A 354 36.41 -0.82 33.45
CA VAL A 354 36.05 0.02 32.31
C VAL A 354 35.73 -0.88 31.13
N GLN A 355 34.46 -0.89 30.70
CA GLN A 355 34.03 -1.67 29.55
C GLN A 355 34.39 -0.94 28.25
N VAL A 356 34.89 -1.69 27.27
CA VAL A 356 35.17 -1.20 25.91
C VAL A 356 33.95 -1.46 25.03
N LEU A 357 33.28 -0.40 24.58
CA LEU A 357 32.12 -0.48 23.71
C LEU A 357 32.43 0.10 22.33
N MET A 358 32.18 -0.66 21.27
CA MET A 358 32.39 -0.20 19.90
C MET A 358 31.05 -0.05 19.19
N VAL A 359 30.73 1.15 18.74
CA VAL A 359 29.58 1.42 17.87
C VAL A 359 30.03 1.25 16.43
N LEU A 360 29.52 0.23 15.74
CA LEU A 360 29.88 -0.13 14.37
C LEU A 360 28.82 0.36 13.39
N GLY A 361 29.18 1.33 12.54
CA GLY A 361 28.22 2.11 11.75
C GLY A 361 27.58 3.20 12.61
N ALA A 362 28.42 4.12 13.12
CA ALA A 362 27.99 5.12 14.10
C ALA A 362 27.07 6.21 13.52
N GLY A 363 27.00 6.38 12.20
CA GLY A 363 26.21 7.42 11.53
C GLY A 363 26.57 8.80 12.06
N ARG A 364 25.56 9.58 12.48
CA ARG A 364 25.77 10.89 13.13
C ARG A 364 25.82 10.82 14.67
N GLY A 365 25.99 9.62 15.24
CA GLY A 365 26.22 9.41 16.67
C GLY A 365 25.03 9.10 17.59
N PRO A 366 23.79 8.81 17.16
CA PRO A 366 22.69 8.60 18.11
C PRO A 366 22.90 7.36 19.00
N LEU A 367 23.55 6.30 18.51
CA LEU A 367 23.90 5.13 19.33
C LEU A 367 25.10 5.36 20.27
N VAL A 368 26.02 6.26 19.91
CA VAL A 368 27.08 6.73 20.82
C VAL A 368 26.42 7.43 22.01
N ASN A 369 25.52 8.38 21.73
CA ASN A 369 24.74 9.08 22.76
C ASN A 369 23.86 8.13 23.60
N ALA A 370 23.21 7.14 22.98
CA ALA A 370 22.45 6.12 23.70
C ALA A 370 23.35 5.30 24.66
N SER A 371 24.54 4.90 24.21
CA SER A 371 25.48 4.11 25.01
C SER A 371 26.04 4.91 26.19
N LEU A 372 26.39 6.19 25.99
CA LEU A 372 26.86 7.08 27.06
C LEU A 372 25.76 7.31 28.12
N ARG A 373 24.51 7.53 27.68
CA ARG A 373 23.35 7.65 28.60
C ARG A 373 23.12 6.35 29.37
N ALA A 374 23.20 5.20 28.71
CA ALA A 374 23.08 3.89 29.35
C ALA A 374 24.16 3.68 30.42
N ALA A 375 25.41 4.00 30.14
CA ALA A 375 26.51 3.90 31.09
C ALA A 375 26.32 4.83 32.30
N LYS A 376 25.90 6.08 32.08
CA LYS A 376 25.57 7.03 33.15
C LYS A 376 24.42 6.52 34.03
N GLN A 377 23.37 5.96 33.41
CA GLN A 377 22.24 5.38 34.12
C GLN A 377 22.63 4.13 34.92
N ALA A 378 23.48 3.26 34.36
CA ALA A 378 24.01 2.06 35.02
C ALA A 378 25.07 2.39 36.08
N LYS A 379 25.58 3.63 36.11
CA LYS A 379 26.77 4.03 36.86
C LYS A 379 27.93 3.08 36.58
N ARG A 380 28.25 2.81 35.31
CA ARG A 380 29.37 1.95 34.90
C ARG A 380 30.31 2.72 33.99
N LYS A 381 31.61 2.44 34.08
CA LYS A 381 32.63 3.12 33.27
C LYS A 381 32.66 2.52 31.86
N LEU A 382 32.68 3.40 30.87
CA LEU A 382 32.63 3.05 29.46
C LEU A 382 33.69 3.85 28.70
N ARG A 383 34.43 3.17 27.82
CA ARG A 383 35.24 3.81 26.77
C ARG A 383 34.66 3.40 25.42
N VAL A 384 34.45 4.38 24.54
CA VAL A 384 33.68 4.17 23.31
C VAL A 384 34.54 4.37 22.07
N TYR A 385 34.40 3.47 21.11
CA TYR A 385 34.85 3.68 19.73
C TYR A 385 33.63 3.90 18.84
N ALA A 386 33.63 4.97 18.04
CA ALA A 386 32.59 5.25 17.04
C ALA A 386 33.18 5.00 15.65
N VAL A 387 32.93 3.82 15.10
CA VAL A 387 33.46 3.38 13.80
C VAL A 387 32.45 3.70 12.70
N GLU A 388 32.86 4.49 11.72
CA GLU A 388 32.03 4.92 10.59
C GLU A 388 32.84 5.00 9.31
N LYS A 389 32.31 4.45 8.21
CA LYS A 389 32.99 4.43 6.90
C LYS A 389 32.62 5.61 6.02
N ASN A 390 31.44 6.20 6.20
CA ASN A 390 30.99 7.37 5.45
C ASN A 390 31.73 8.62 5.94
N PRO A 391 32.67 9.19 5.15
CA PRO A 391 33.49 10.30 5.60
C PRO A 391 32.68 11.57 5.89
N ASN A 392 31.49 11.72 5.31
CA ASN A 392 30.63 12.87 5.57
C ASN A 392 30.00 12.80 6.98
N ALA A 393 29.62 11.60 7.42
CA ALA A 393 29.09 11.39 8.76
C ALA A 393 30.20 11.50 9.82
N VAL A 394 31.42 11.08 9.50
CA VAL A 394 32.62 11.27 10.33
C VAL A 394 32.85 12.74 10.67
N VAL A 395 32.63 13.67 9.73
CA VAL A 395 32.70 15.11 10.03
C VAL A 395 31.78 15.47 11.19
N THR A 396 30.54 14.98 11.19
CA THR A 396 29.62 15.19 12.30
C THR A 396 30.13 14.57 13.60
N LEU A 397 30.63 13.33 13.55
CA LEU A 397 31.16 12.62 14.73
C LEU A 397 32.37 13.32 15.36
N GLU A 398 33.31 13.83 14.56
CA GLU A 398 34.50 14.54 15.07
C GLU A 398 34.12 15.88 15.72
N ASN A 399 33.11 16.59 15.20
CA ASN A 399 32.58 17.79 15.85
C ASN A 399 31.91 17.43 17.20
N TRP A 400 31.07 16.38 17.25
CA TRP A 400 30.49 15.89 18.51
C TRP A 400 31.56 15.48 19.52
N LYS A 401 32.63 14.83 19.07
CA LYS A 401 33.77 14.47 19.92
C LYS A 401 34.45 15.71 20.51
N PHE A 402 34.73 16.70 19.68
CA PHE A 402 35.40 17.93 20.10
C PHE A 402 34.55 18.77 21.06
N GLU A 403 33.26 18.91 20.78
CA GLU A 403 32.36 19.79 21.53
C GLU A 403 31.79 19.15 22.80
N GLU A 404 31.47 17.85 22.76
CA GLU A 404 30.63 17.21 23.78
C GLU A 404 31.24 15.92 24.39
N TRP A 405 31.70 14.98 23.57
CA TRP A 405 32.10 13.66 24.09
C TRP A 405 33.51 13.60 24.69
N GLY A 406 34.42 14.47 24.23
CA GLY A 406 35.82 14.50 24.65
C GLY A 406 36.54 13.17 24.48
N ASP A 407 37.49 12.90 25.37
CA ASP A 407 38.37 11.71 25.31
C ASP A 407 37.66 10.38 25.62
N GLN A 408 36.40 10.43 26.05
CA GLN A 408 35.63 9.20 26.30
C GLN A 408 35.28 8.47 24.99
N VAL A 409 35.20 9.20 23.86
CA VAL A 409 34.86 8.66 22.54
C VAL A 409 36.03 8.81 21.58
N THR A 410 36.46 7.71 20.98
CA THR A 410 37.40 7.71 19.86
C THR A 410 36.64 7.50 18.56
N VAL A 411 36.63 8.50 17.68
CA VAL A 411 36.06 8.39 16.33
C VAL A 411 37.06 7.67 15.42
N VAL A 412 36.56 6.72 14.63
CA VAL A 412 37.35 5.90 13.70
C VAL A 412 36.71 5.96 12.32
N SER A 413 37.37 6.63 11.38
CA SER A 413 36.95 6.73 9.99
C SER A 413 37.43 5.52 9.19
N CYS A 414 36.71 4.39 9.28
CA CYS A 414 37.12 3.14 8.64
C CYS A 414 35.92 2.22 8.40
N ASP A 415 36.04 1.33 7.41
CA ASP A 415 35.18 0.16 7.30
C ASP A 415 35.49 -0.80 8.45
N MET A 416 34.47 -1.23 9.19
CA MET A 416 34.65 -2.12 10.35
C MET A 416 35.31 -3.46 9.98
N ARG A 417 35.23 -3.88 8.72
CA ARG A 417 35.82 -5.14 8.22
C ARG A 417 37.32 -5.03 7.97
N GLU A 418 37.84 -3.80 7.84
CA GLU A 418 39.25 -3.52 7.57
C GLU A 418 39.98 -2.95 8.81
N TRP A 419 39.23 -2.47 9.79
CA TRP A 419 39.80 -1.80 10.95
C TRP A 419 40.59 -2.76 11.86
N THR A 420 41.87 -2.44 12.06
CA THR A 420 42.69 -3.09 13.09
C THR A 420 42.49 -2.39 14.43
N ALA A 421 41.58 -2.93 15.24
CA ALA A 421 41.28 -2.36 16.56
C ALA A 421 42.50 -2.41 17.50
N PRO A 422 42.79 -1.33 18.25
CA PRO A 422 43.93 -1.29 19.18
C PRO A 422 43.71 -2.18 20.42
N GLU A 423 42.48 -2.61 20.66
CA GLU A 423 42.09 -3.52 21.74
C GLU A 423 40.77 -4.19 21.41
N LYS A 424 40.41 -5.26 22.15
CA LYS A 424 39.15 -5.98 21.93
C LYS A 424 37.97 -5.35 22.68
N ALA A 425 36.79 -5.37 22.07
CA ALA A 425 35.54 -4.91 22.65
C ALA A 425 34.95 -5.91 23.67
N ASP A 426 34.38 -5.37 24.75
CA ASP A 426 33.44 -6.09 25.60
C ASP A 426 32.04 -6.15 24.96
N ILE A 427 31.65 -5.06 24.29
CA ILE A 427 30.33 -4.88 23.70
C ILE A 427 30.49 -4.26 22.32
N ILE A 428 29.90 -4.87 21.29
CA ILE A 428 29.69 -4.21 19.99
C ILE A 428 28.21 -3.81 19.87
N VAL A 429 27.97 -2.60 19.40
CA VAL A 429 26.62 -2.07 19.16
C VAL A 429 26.52 -1.65 17.70
N SER A 430 25.52 -2.13 16.98
CA SER A 430 25.29 -1.79 15.58
C SER A 430 23.80 -1.67 15.26
N GLU A 431 23.49 -0.87 14.25
CA GLU A 431 22.16 -0.76 13.66
C GLU A 431 22.37 -0.73 12.14
N LEU A 432 22.51 -1.93 11.58
CA LEU A 432 22.80 -2.19 10.18
C LEU A 432 21.65 -3.00 9.55
N LEU A 433 20.44 -2.86 10.10
CA LEU A 433 19.29 -3.68 9.76
C LEU A 433 18.44 -2.97 8.72
N GLY A 434 18.17 -3.66 7.61
CA GLY A 434 17.15 -3.23 6.67
C GLY A 434 15.77 -3.77 7.03
N SER A 435 14.76 -3.43 6.22
CA SER A 435 13.38 -3.92 6.38
C SER A 435 13.20 -5.45 6.30
N PHE A 436 14.19 -6.16 5.74
CA PHE A 436 14.24 -7.62 5.72
C PHE A 436 15.30 -8.18 6.67
N GLY A 437 15.75 -7.40 7.65
CA GLY A 437 16.78 -7.75 8.62
C GLY A 437 18.18 -7.70 8.01
N ASP A 438 18.52 -8.66 7.15
CA ASP A 438 19.88 -8.84 6.63
C ASP A 438 20.16 -8.13 5.30
N ASN A 439 19.18 -7.43 4.72
CA ASN A 439 19.27 -6.82 3.38
C ASN A 439 20.13 -5.55 3.31
N GLU A 440 20.76 -5.15 4.42
CA GLU A 440 21.79 -4.11 4.48
C GLU A 440 23.16 -4.69 4.90
N LEU A 441 23.31 -6.01 4.78
CA LEU A 441 24.57 -6.74 4.97
C LEU A 441 25.13 -6.70 6.39
N SER A 442 24.25 -6.53 7.39
CA SER A 442 24.61 -6.71 8.80
C SER A 442 25.40 -8.01 9.06
N PRO A 443 25.05 -9.19 8.48
CA PRO A 443 25.83 -10.41 8.72
C PRO A 443 27.30 -10.26 8.30
N GLU A 444 27.56 -9.84 7.06
CA GLU A 444 28.92 -9.71 6.54
C GLU A 444 29.73 -8.62 7.23
N CYS A 445 29.08 -7.52 7.61
CA CYS A 445 29.70 -6.44 8.38
C CYS A 445 30.14 -6.94 9.77
N LEU A 446 29.26 -7.63 10.50
CA LEU A 446 29.53 -8.09 11.86
C LEU A 446 30.46 -9.31 11.91
N ASP A 447 30.38 -10.21 10.92
CA ASP A 447 31.34 -11.31 10.77
C ASP A 447 32.76 -10.75 10.56
N GLY A 448 32.91 -9.71 9.74
CA GLY A 448 34.19 -9.03 9.53
C GLY A 448 34.71 -8.32 10.78
N ALA A 449 33.81 -7.80 11.62
CA ALA A 449 34.15 -7.14 12.88
C ALA A 449 34.41 -8.10 14.06
N GLN A 450 33.99 -9.35 13.97
CA GLN A 450 34.00 -10.29 15.10
C GLN A 450 35.39 -10.54 15.70
N HIS A 451 36.46 -10.44 14.89
CA HIS A 451 37.82 -10.74 15.33
C HIS A 451 38.34 -9.80 16.44
N PHE A 452 37.78 -8.60 16.57
CA PHE A 452 38.09 -7.67 17.66
C PHE A 452 37.04 -7.66 18.79
N LEU A 453 36.12 -8.63 18.83
CA LEU A 453 35.30 -8.90 20.01
C LEU A 453 36.07 -9.83 20.98
N LYS A 454 35.92 -9.62 22.29
CA LYS A 454 36.42 -10.58 23.30
C LYS A 454 35.66 -11.90 23.20
N ASP A 455 36.27 -12.97 23.69
CA ASP A 455 35.68 -14.32 23.61
C ASP A 455 34.37 -14.43 24.42
N ASP A 456 34.24 -13.62 25.47
CA ASP A 456 33.02 -13.44 26.28
C ASP A 456 32.23 -12.17 25.89
N GLY A 457 32.59 -11.53 24.78
CA GLY A 457 32.01 -10.26 24.35
C GLY A 457 30.59 -10.41 23.80
N ILE A 458 29.81 -9.34 23.86
CA ILE A 458 28.39 -9.33 23.49
C ILE A 458 28.16 -8.46 22.26
N SER A 459 27.37 -8.97 21.30
CA SER A 459 26.83 -8.17 20.20
C SER A 459 25.42 -7.67 20.50
N ILE A 460 25.16 -6.41 20.18
CA ILE A 460 23.83 -5.79 20.17
C ILE A 460 23.59 -5.22 18.75
N PRO A 461 22.66 -5.79 17.95
CA PRO A 461 21.81 -6.94 18.26
C PRO A 461 22.58 -8.25 18.35
N CYS A 462 22.05 -9.19 19.13
CA CYS A 462 22.57 -10.55 19.27
C CYS A 462 21.96 -11.52 18.25
N SER A 463 20.76 -11.23 17.76
CA SER A 463 20.13 -11.98 16.68
C SER A 463 19.01 -11.18 16.02
N TYR A 464 18.65 -11.57 14.82
CA TYR A 464 17.49 -11.05 14.10
C TYR A 464 16.96 -12.12 13.15
N THR A 465 15.65 -12.06 12.87
CA THR A 465 14.96 -13.01 11.99
C THR A 465 14.05 -12.27 11.03
N SER A 466 14.18 -12.54 9.74
CA SER A 466 13.28 -12.03 8.70
C SER A 466 12.00 -12.86 8.62
N PHE A 467 10.91 -12.26 8.16
CA PHE A 467 9.60 -12.91 8.04
C PHE A 467 8.99 -12.64 6.66
N LEU A 468 8.24 -13.61 6.14
CA LEU A 468 7.51 -13.51 4.89
C LEU A 468 6.03 -13.83 5.11
N ALA A 469 5.15 -13.04 4.49
CA ALA A 469 3.73 -13.31 4.40
C ALA A 469 3.27 -13.14 2.95
N PRO A 470 2.50 -14.08 2.38
CA PRO A 470 1.87 -13.88 1.08
C PRO A 470 0.81 -12.78 1.19
N LEU A 471 0.73 -11.92 0.17
CA LEU A 471 -0.28 -10.87 0.08
C LEU A 471 -0.90 -10.80 -1.32
N SER A 472 -2.10 -10.25 -1.40
CA SER A 472 -2.79 -9.86 -2.63
C SER A 472 -2.91 -8.34 -2.71
N SER A 473 -2.46 -7.76 -3.82
CA SER A 473 -2.69 -6.34 -4.13
C SER A 473 -2.55 -6.10 -5.63
N SER A 474 -3.68 -6.02 -6.33
CA SER A 474 -3.73 -5.60 -7.74
C SER A 474 -3.17 -4.18 -7.90
N LYS A 475 -3.33 -3.31 -6.90
CA LYS A 475 -2.74 -1.96 -6.87
C LYS A 475 -1.22 -2.02 -6.89
N LEU A 476 -0.58 -2.68 -5.90
CA LEU A 476 0.88 -2.75 -5.82
C LEU A 476 1.49 -3.49 -7.01
N TYR A 477 0.84 -4.54 -7.51
CA TYR A 477 1.25 -5.21 -8.75
C TYR A 477 1.37 -4.22 -9.92
N ASN A 478 0.40 -3.32 -10.07
CA ASN A 478 0.43 -2.29 -11.10
C ASN A 478 1.46 -1.18 -10.83
N GLU A 479 1.71 -0.82 -9.57
CA GLU A 479 2.79 0.12 -9.23
C GLU A 479 4.15 -0.46 -9.64
N VAL A 480 4.40 -1.75 -9.35
CA VAL A 480 5.63 -2.45 -9.76
C VAL A 480 5.76 -2.50 -11.28
N ARG A 481 4.67 -2.81 -12.02
CA ARG A 481 4.66 -2.74 -13.51
C ARG A 481 5.02 -1.36 -14.04
N GLY A 482 4.64 -0.32 -13.30
CA GLY A 482 4.94 1.08 -13.62
C GLY A 482 6.43 1.42 -13.52
N CYS A 483 7.24 0.61 -12.82
CA CYS A 483 8.67 0.82 -12.63
C CYS A 483 9.54 0.33 -13.81
N ARG A 484 8.96 0.03 -14.97
CA ARG A 484 9.73 -0.36 -16.17
C ARG A 484 10.65 0.77 -16.63
N GLU A 485 11.95 0.50 -16.64
CA GLU A 485 12.97 1.39 -17.19
C GLU A 485 13.32 1.00 -18.64
N ARG A 486 13.77 1.97 -19.45
CA ARG A 486 14.05 1.75 -20.89
C ARG A 486 15.31 0.92 -21.16
N ASP A 487 16.33 1.08 -20.32
CA ASP A 487 17.68 0.56 -20.57
C ASP A 487 18.00 -0.71 -19.76
N LYS A 488 17.01 -1.29 -19.09
CA LYS A 488 17.13 -2.52 -18.30
C LYS A 488 16.29 -3.65 -18.88
N ASP A 489 16.47 -4.87 -18.37
CA ASP A 489 15.58 -5.98 -18.69
C ASP A 489 14.11 -5.55 -18.45
N PRO A 490 13.20 -5.78 -19.41
CA PRO A 490 11.82 -5.31 -19.33
C PRO A 490 11.05 -5.77 -18.10
N GLU A 491 11.48 -6.84 -17.41
CA GLU A 491 10.83 -7.40 -16.22
C GLU A 491 11.69 -7.27 -14.95
N CYS A 492 12.82 -6.54 -14.98
CA CYS A 492 13.73 -6.44 -13.82
C CYS A 492 13.05 -5.87 -12.56
N HIS A 493 12.02 -5.05 -12.74
CA HIS A 493 11.22 -4.48 -11.66
C HIS A 493 10.45 -5.55 -10.86
N PHE A 494 10.12 -6.68 -11.46
CA PHE A 494 9.55 -7.82 -10.74
C PHE A 494 10.59 -8.70 -10.05
N GLU A 495 11.87 -8.43 -10.29
CA GLU A 495 13.01 -9.15 -9.71
C GLU A 495 13.80 -8.25 -8.75
N THR A 496 13.17 -7.17 -8.29
CA THR A 496 13.74 -6.18 -7.37
C THR A 496 12.83 -6.06 -6.14
N PRO A 497 13.36 -6.09 -4.91
CA PRO A 497 12.58 -5.80 -3.72
C PRO A 497 12.35 -4.29 -3.54
N TYR A 498 11.24 -3.92 -2.91
CA TYR A 498 10.87 -2.53 -2.64
C TYR A 498 10.54 -2.32 -1.16
N VAL A 499 11.06 -1.27 -0.53
CA VAL A 499 10.55 -0.79 0.76
C VAL A 499 9.24 -0.03 0.48
N VAL A 500 8.16 -0.42 1.16
CA VAL A 500 6.84 0.16 0.91
C VAL A 500 5.99 0.14 2.18
N ARG A 501 5.32 1.27 2.46
CA ARG A 501 4.27 1.31 3.48
C ARG A 501 3.02 0.65 2.89
N LEU A 502 2.90 -0.67 3.05
CA LEU A 502 1.77 -1.45 2.59
C LEU A 502 0.45 -0.91 3.16
N HIS A 503 -0.47 -0.48 2.30
CA HIS A 503 -1.72 0.16 2.69
C HIS A 503 -2.93 -0.48 2.06
N ASN A 504 -3.01 -0.53 0.72
CA ASN A 504 -4.09 -1.22 0.01
C ASN A 504 -3.65 -2.63 -0.38
N PHE A 505 -3.82 -3.59 0.53
CA PHE A 505 -3.47 -4.99 0.34
C PHE A 505 -4.31 -5.91 1.22
N HIS A 506 -4.30 -7.19 0.89
CA HIS A 506 -4.83 -8.27 1.72
C HIS A 506 -3.68 -9.22 2.09
N GLN A 507 -3.38 -9.37 3.38
CA GLN A 507 -2.48 -10.42 3.86
C GLN A 507 -3.21 -11.77 3.82
N LEU A 508 -2.67 -12.75 3.09
CA LEU A 508 -3.35 -14.02 2.82
C LEU A 508 -3.04 -15.09 3.89
N ALA A 509 -1.93 -14.97 4.60
CA ALA A 509 -1.55 -15.85 5.69
C ALA A 509 -0.64 -15.13 6.69
N ASP A 510 -0.53 -15.67 7.90
CA ASP A 510 0.34 -15.11 8.93
C ASP A 510 1.83 -15.16 8.52
N PRO A 511 2.64 -14.15 8.92
CA PRO A 511 4.06 -14.13 8.59
C PRO A 511 4.82 -15.31 9.20
N LYS A 512 5.61 -16.01 8.38
CA LYS A 512 6.49 -17.11 8.78
C LYS A 512 7.96 -16.69 8.76
N PRO A 513 8.80 -17.19 9.68
CA PRO A 513 10.23 -16.85 9.70
C PRO A 513 10.94 -17.37 8.44
N CYS A 514 11.93 -16.61 7.96
CA CYS A 514 12.71 -16.92 6.76
C CYS A 514 14.19 -17.16 7.11
N PHE A 515 14.98 -16.10 7.29
CA PHE A 515 16.41 -16.20 7.64
C PHE A 515 16.66 -15.69 9.06
N THR A 516 17.55 -16.36 9.79
CA THR A 516 17.97 -15.95 11.14
C THR A 516 19.49 -15.85 11.20
N PHE A 517 19.99 -14.79 11.81
CA PHE A 517 21.41 -14.56 12.06
C PHE A 517 21.64 -14.33 13.55
N VAL A 518 22.78 -14.79 14.07
CA VAL A 518 23.17 -14.70 15.48
C VAL A 518 24.60 -14.19 15.56
N HIS A 519 24.82 -13.24 16.46
CA HIS A 519 26.08 -12.52 16.64
C HIS A 519 26.51 -12.59 18.13
N PRO A 520 27.76 -12.99 18.44
CA PRO A 520 28.79 -13.47 17.51
C PRO A 520 28.50 -14.88 16.94
N THR A 521 29.02 -15.16 15.76
CA THR A 521 28.94 -16.44 15.07
C THR A 521 29.82 -17.47 15.78
N THR A 522 29.23 -18.51 16.40
CA THR A 522 29.95 -19.53 17.20
C THR A 522 30.32 -20.81 16.41
N ALA A 523 29.79 -21.00 15.20
CA ALA A 523 30.19 -22.07 14.29
C ALA A 523 29.86 -21.74 12.82
N ILE A 524 30.80 -21.97 11.90
CA ILE A 524 30.56 -21.98 10.45
C ILE A 524 29.76 -23.24 10.13
N ASN A 525 28.46 -23.25 10.37
CA ASN A 525 27.56 -24.29 9.91
C ASN A 525 26.38 -23.64 9.19
N PHE A 526 26.50 -23.51 7.88
CA PHE A 526 25.35 -23.44 6.98
C PHE A 526 24.61 -24.77 7.03
N LYS A 527 23.88 -25.02 8.12
CA LYS A 527 22.89 -26.08 8.21
C LYS A 527 21.67 -25.50 8.89
N TYR A 528 20.52 -25.71 8.22
CA TYR A 528 19.19 -25.56 8.79
C TYR A 528 19.21 -25.86 10.29
N PHE A 529 18.70 -24.96 11.15
CA PHE A 529 17.89 -25.25 12.35
C PHE A 529 17.83 -24.09 13.36
N VAL A 530 16.65 -24.03 13.98
CA VAL A 530 16.21 -23.59 15.33
C VAL A 530 16.97 -22.49 16.08
N VAL A 531 16.16 -21.48 16.41
CA VAL A 531 16.40 -20.28 17.19
C VAL A 531 16.84 -20.58 18.63
N ALA A 532 17.94 -19.96 19.06
CA ALA A 532 18.19 -19.66 20.48
C ALA A 532 17.99 -18.15 20.68
N VAL A 533 16.84 -17.76 21.25
CA VAL A 533 16.57 -16.37 21.63
C VAL A 533 17.24 -16.12 22.99
N PHE A 534 18.24 -15.24 23.04
CA PHE A 534 18.49 -14.49 24.27
C PHE A 534 18.02 -13.05 24.10
N VAL A 535 17.25 -12.60 25.09
CA VAL A 535 16.38 -11.42 25.05
C VAL A 535 17.14 -10.17 25.44
N ALA A 536 17.21 -9.20 24.54
CA ALA A 536 17.34 -7.79 24.89
C ALA A 536 16.38 -6.96 24.00
N HIS A 537 15.12 -6.92 24.43
CA HIS A 537 13.96 -6.14 23.96
C HIS A 537 13.70 -6.02 22.44
N ASN A 538 12.63 -6.70 22.04
CA ASN A 538 12.04 -6.83 20.71
C ASN A 538 11.76 -5.50 20.00
N VAL A 539 12.73 -5.03 19.22
CA VAL A 539 12.47 -4.17 18.06
C VAL A 539 11.88 -5.06 16.97
N SER A 540 10.65 -4.77 16.53
CA SER A 540 9.96 -5.58 15.54
C SER A 540 9.06 -4.72 14.67
N ILE A 541 9.07 -5.02 13.37
CA ILE A 541 8.08 -4.53 12.40
C ILE A 541 7.06 -5.59 11.98
N LYS A 542 7.12 -6.80 12.55
CA LYS A 542 6.09 -7.83 12.30
C LYS A 542 4.76 -7.31 12.84
N PRO A 543 3.67 -7.29 12.04
CA PRO A 543 2.41 -6.63 12.43
C PRO A 543 1.89 -7.02 13.84
N GLU A 544 1.91 -8.30 14.19
CA GLU A 544 1.44 -8.82 15.48
C GLU A 544 2.28 -8.38 16.69
N THR A 545 3.58 -8.15 16.48
CA THR A 545 4.54 -7.83 17.55
C THR A 545 5.19 -6.47 17.33
N HIS A 546 4.58 -5.62 16.51
CA HIS A 546 5.15 -4.35 16.07
C HIS A 546 5.46 -3.46 17.28
N SER A 547 6.69 -2.93 17.35
CA SER A 547 7.10 -2.05 18.46
C SER A 547 6.24 -0.78 18.46
N PRO A 548 5.47 -0.51 19.53
CA PRO A 548 4.52 0.60 19.52
C PRO A 548 5.20 1.96 19.29
N GLY A 549 4.72 2.71 18.30
CA GLY A 549 5.21 4.06 17.98
C GLY A 549 6.53 4.12 17.20
N MET A 550 7.14 2.98 16.86
CA MET A 550 8.31 2.91 16.02
C MET A 550 7.93 3.12 14.54
N PHE A 551 8.73 3.84 13.77
CA PHE A 551 8.45 4.13 12.35
C PHE A 551 9.71 4.12 11.46
N SER A 552 10.85 3.69 12.01
CA SER A 552 12.13 3.62 11.29
C SER A 552 12.11 2.75 10.02
N TRP A 553 11.29 1.70 9.99
CA TRP A 553 11.23 0.77 8.85
C TRP A 553 9.81 0.54 8.38
N PHE A 554 9.60 0.68 7.07
CA PHE A 554 8.43 0.11 6.40
C PHE A 554 8.69 -1.32 5.95
N PRO A 555 7.66 -2.17 5.76
CA PRO A 555 7.83 -3.49 5.19
C PRO A 555 8.56 -3.49 3.84
N ILE A 556 9.13 -4.63 3.48
CA ILE A 556 9.69 -4.89 2.15
C ILE A 556 8.70 -5.74 1.33
N LEU A 557 8.61 -5.49 0.03
CA LEU A 557 7.81 -6.22 -0.94
C LEU A 557 8.72 -6.97 -1.90
N PHE A 558 8.55 -8.28 -2.02
CA PHE A 558 9.14 -9.13 -3.06
C PHE A 558 8.06 -9.47 -4.09
N PRO A 559 8.04 -8.82 -5.26
CA PRO A 559 6.96 -9.01 -6.22
C PRO A 559 7.11 -10.32 -7.02
N LEU A 560 6.02 -10.73 -7.68
CA LEU A 560 6.01 -11.85 -8.63
C LEU A 560 5.70 -11.30 -10.03
N LYS A 561 6.40 -11.81 -11.05
CA LYS A 561 6.17 -11.44 -12.46
C LYS A 561 4.74 -11.66 -12.93
N GLN A 562 4.14 -12.78 -12.49
CA GLN A 562 2.79 -13.17 -12.87
C GLN A 562 1.97 -13.34 -11.59
N PRO A 563 0.78 -12.73 -11.50
CA PRO A 563 -0.16 -13.02 -10.42
C PRO A 563 -0.53 -14.51 -10.44
N ILE A 564 -0.61 -15.12 -9.25
CA ILE A 564 -0.97 -16.53 -9.09
C ILE A 564 -2.37 -16.60 -8.48
N SER A 565 -3.29 -17.28 -9.16
CA SER A 565 -4.62 -17.53 -8.61
C SER A 565 -4.56 -18.56 -7.51
N LEU A 566 -5.30 -18.32 -6.42
CA LEU A 566 -5.38 -19.18 -5.25
C LEU A 566 -6.84 -19.47 -4.93
N SER A 567 -7.13 -20.73 -4.62
CA SER A 567 -8.41 -21.19 -4.10
C SER A 567 -8.34 -21.32 -2.57
N CYS A 568 -9.51 -21.27 -1.92
CA CYS A 568 -9.58 -21.54 -0.49
C CYS A 568 -9.07 -22.95 -0.20
N GLY A 569 -8.15 -23.07 0.77
CA GLY A 569 -7.50 -24.35 1.13
C GLY A 569 -6.24 -24.67 0.33
N ASP A 570 -5.85 -23.87 -0.66
CA ASP A 570 -4.58 -24.06 -1.36
C ASP A 570 -3.38 -23.88 -0.42
N ASN A 571 -2.38 -24.74 -0.57
CA ASN A 571 -1.10 -24.57 0.08
C ASN A 571 -0.18 -23.72 -0.79
N VAL A 572 0.34 -22.63 -0.23
CA VAL A 572 1.30 -21.75 -0.90
C VAL A 572 2.71 -22.08 -0.40
N SER A 573 3.54 -22.64 -1.28
CA SER A 573 4.93 -22.99 -0.98
C SER A 573 5.88 -22.06 -1.71
N VAL A 574 6.58 -21.21 -0.96
CA VAL A 574 7.57 -20.26 -1.47
C VAL A 574 8.98 -20.73 -1.10
N ARG A 575 9.91 -20.61 -2.05
CA ARG A 575 11.35 -20.86 -1.86
C ARG A 575 12.08 -19.53 -1.91
N PHE A 576 12.96 -19.31 -0.95
CA PHE A 576 13.79 -18.12 -0.83
C PHE A 576 15.24 -18.52 -0.63
N TRP A 577 16.15 -17.88 -1.36
CA TRP A 577 17.57 -18.09 -1.25
C TRP A 577 18.26 -16.77 -0.99
N ARG A 578 19.25 -16.78 -0.09
CA ARG A 578 20.21 -15.69 0.09
C ARG A 578 21.54 -16.15 -0.51
N CYS A 579 21.96 -15.48 -1.56
CA CYS A 579 23.10 -15.88 -2.38
C CYS A 579 24.26 -14.89 -2.21
N ASN A 580 25.49 -15.37 -2.32
CA ASN A 580 26.71 -14.57 -2.15
C ASN A 580 27.79 -15.05 -3.13
N HIS A 581 28.50 -14.12 -3.77
CA HIS A 581 29.63 -14.38 -4.67
C HIS A 581 30.91 -13.60 -4.27
N GLY A 582 31.07 -13.29 -2.98
CA GLY A 582 32.24 -12.62 -2.38
C GLY A 582 32.33 -11.10 -2.63
N LYS A 583 31.66 -10.58 -3.67
CA LYS A 583 31.58 -9.13 -3.97
C LYS A 583 30.18 -8.55 -3.83
N LYS A 584 29.18 -9.42 -3.85
CA LYS A 584 27.76 -9.07 -3.89
C LYS A 584 26.96 -10.13 -3.16
N VAL A 585 25.88 -9.68 -2.53
CA VAL A 585 24.84 -10.52 -1.96
C VAL A 585 23.52 -10.22 -2.69
N TRP A 586 22.66 -11.21 -2.86
CA TRP A 586 21.33 -11.01 -3.45
C TRP A 586 20.35 -12.06 -2.93
N TYR A 587 19.07 -11.83 -3.22
CA TYR A 587 18.01 -12.81 -2.98
C TYR A 587 17.50 -13.36 -4.29
N GLU A 588 17.15 -14.65 -4.28
CA GLU A 588 16.35 -15.30 -5.31
C GLU A 588 15.08 -15.84 -4.66
N TRP A 589 13.96 -15.83 -5.39
CA TRP A 589 12.71 -16.39 -4.88
C TRP A 589 11.83 -17.02 -5.96
N ALA A 590 11.06 -18.03 -5.56
CA ALA A 590 10.11 -18.70 -6.44
C ALA A 590 8.91 -19.23 -5.64
N VAL A 591 7.72 -19.17 -6.24
CA VAL A 591 6.56 -19.95 -5.78
C VAL A 591 6.63 -21.32 -6.44
N THR A 592 6.40 -22.39 -5.67
CA THR A 592 6.43 -23.79 -6.14
C THR A 592 5.07 -24.48 -6.05
N GLU A 593 4.17 -23.97 -5.21
CA GLU A 593 2.78 -24.43 -5.09
C GLU A 593 1.86 -23.22 -4.84
N PRO A 594 0.60 -23.24 -5.34
CA PRO A 594 -0.02 -24.32 -6.13
C PRO A 594 0.44 -24.37 -7.60
N VAL A 595 1.05 -23.28 -8.10
CA VAL A 595 1.62 -23.21 -9.45
C VAL A 595 3.03 -22.64 -9.37
N CYS A 596 3.95 -23.22 -10.13
CA CYS A 596 5.33 -22.74 -10.18
C CYS A 596 5.43 -21.36 -10.85
N SER A 597 6.15 -20.43 -10.20
CA SER A 597 6.66 -19.23 -10.86
C SER A 597 8.03 -19.50 -11.49
N ALA A 598 8.51 -18.55 -12.30
CA ALA A 598 9.95 -18.49 -12.58
C ALA A 598 10.74 -18.24 -11.27
N ILE A 599 12.02 -18.59 -11.28
CA ILE A 599 12.97 -18.08 -10.28
C ILE A 599 13.18 -16.60 -10.59
N HIS A 600 12.96 -15.74 -9.59
CA HIS A 600 13.16 -14.30 -9.68
C HIS A 600 14.59 -13.95 -9.28
N ASN A 601 15.17 -12.99 -9.98
CA ASN A 601 16.53 -12.47 -9.78
C ASN A 601 17.66 -13.52 -9.85
N PRO A 602 17.62 -14.50 -10.79
CA PRO A 602 18.65 -15.54 -10.86
C PRO A 602 20.03 -14.91 -11.04
N ALA A 603 21.00 -15.37 -10.24
CA ALA A 603 22.37 -14.86 -10.21
C ALA A 603 22.48 -13.33 -9.95
N GLY A 604 21.47 -12.72 -9.33
CA GLY A 604 21.47 -11.29 -9.04
C GLY A 604 21.38 -10.41 -10.29
N ARG A 605 20.79 -10.92 -11.39
CA ARG A 605 20.78 -10.19 -12.68
C ARG A 605 20.05 -8.85 -12.63
N SER A 606 19.08 -8.69 -11.73
CA SER A 606 18.20 -7.53 -11.64
C SER A 606 18.50 -6.69 -10.39
N TYR A 607 18.79 -7.35 -9.26
CA TYR A 607 19.10 -6.68 -7.99
C TYR A 607 20.24 -7.37 -7.25
N THR A 608 21.21 -6.56 -6.79
CA THR A 608 22.31 -7.00 -5.92
C THR A 608 22.60 -5.96 -4.87
N ILE A 609 23.12 -6.39 -3.73
CA ILE A 609 23.60 -5.56 -2.64
C ILE A 609 25.13 -5.65 -2.65
N GLY A 610 25.83 -4.52 -2.82
CA GLY A 610 27.29 -4.47 -2.91
C GLY A 610 27.98 -4.69 -1.55
N LEU A 611 28.96 -5.58 -1.50
CA LEU A 611 29.85 -5.77 -0.34
C LEU A 611 30.96 -4.73 -0.33
#